data_AF-A0A1G3H9X5-F1
#
_entry.id   AF-A0A1G3H9X5-F1
#
_cell.length_a   1.000
_cell.length_b   1.000
_cell.length_c   1.000
_cell.angle_alpha   90.00
_cell.angle_beta   90.00
_cell.angle_gamma   90.00
#
_symmetry.space_group_name_H-M   'P 1'
#
loop_
_entity.id
_entity.type
_entity.pdbx_description
1 polymer ?
#
loop_
_entity_poly.entity_id
_entity_poly.type
_entity_poly.pdbx_seq_one_letter_code
_entity_poly.pdbx_strand_id
1 'polypeptide(L)'
;MPTSILKYVDIARLVGAGLKCPVCNGTDCRHSRWHSKTEKLGSSGFRPYRCNDCAHRFLARNSASLERILINSTAGLMLCFGIFVVVDFWLENVDKPKPAPVALTATALPEESTAGAPNRLLTGGLAAEASDNPATRAQKQQEAADNGNAGAMLQIGRDLATGNNRPKDVGQAAKWVQLAAATGHPDAMLELGRFYRDGVGVAQDSARAYVWLSRAAAAKQTDAVLEREALVRTMGEEPLKVALELSMPTQPAAALVRPK
;
A
#
# COMPACT_ATOMS: atom_id res chain seq x y z
N MET A 1 46.17 8.79 -20.55
CA MET A 1 44.96 8.87 -19.71
C MET A 1 44.08 7.69 -20.06
N PRO A 2 43.92 6.66 -19.22
CA PRO A 2 43.15 5.49 -19.61
C PRO A 2 41.67 5.86 -19.68
N THR A 3 41.08 5.56 -20.83
CA THR A 3 39.67 5.74 -21.17
C THR A 3 38.79 4.97 -20.21
N SER A 4 37.87 5.70 -19.56
CA SER A 4 36.97 5.24 -18.53
C SER A 4 36.15 4.01 -18.96
N ILE A 5 36.22 2.95 -18.14
CA ILE A 5 35.43 1.70 -18.23
C ILE A 5 33.90 1.97 -18.22
N LEU A 6 33.48 3.18 -17.84
CA LEU A 6 32.10 3.65 -17.83
C LEU A 6 31.42 3.84 -19.21
N LYS A 7 32.12 3.68 -20.33
CA LYS A 7 31.48 3.68 -21.66
C LYS A 7 30.92 2.32 -22.10
N TYR A 8 31.29 1.23 -21.42
CA TYR A 8 30.89 -0.12 -21.85
C TYR A 8 29.61 -0.64 -21.21
N VAL A 9 29.10 0.03 -20.17
CA VAL A 9 27.78 -0.27 -19.61
C VAL A 9 26.81 0.71 -20.24
N ASP A 10 26.32 0.36 -21.42
CA ASP A 10 25.27 1.10 -22.08
C ASP A 10 24.03 1.06 -21.17
N ILE A 11 23.76 2.15 -20.44
CA ILE A 11 22.67 2.24 -19.45
C ILE A 11 21.32 1.85 -20.11
N ALA A 12 21.21 2.03 -21.42
CA ALA A 12 20.07 1.56 -22.22
C ALA A 12 19.86 0.03 -22.17
N ARG A 13 20.94 -0.78 -22.14
CA ARG A 13 20.86 -2.25 -22.03
C ARG A 13 20.38 -2.72 -20.66
N LEU A 14 20.72 -2.00 -19.59
CA LEU A 14 20.23 -2.31 -18.24
C LEU A 14 18.74 -1.99 -18.07
N VAL A 15 18.22 -1.04 -18.84
CA VAL A 15 16.81 -0.62 -18.74
C VAL A 15 15.88 -1.51 -19.59
N GLY A 16 16.43 -2.27 -20.54
CA GLY A 16 15.72 -3.25 -21.36
C GLY A 16 15.93 -4.71 -20.94
N ALA A 17 16.65 -4.97 -19.84
CA ALA A 17 16.99 -6.32 -19.40
C ALA A 17 15.74 -7.19 -19.27
N GLY A 18 15.71 -8.31 -20.01
CA GLY A 18 14.62 -9.28 -20.01
C GLY A 18 13.46 -9.03 -20.99
N LEU A 19 13.44 -7.91 -21.73
CA LEU A 19 12.39 -7.65 -22.74
C LEU A 19 12.76 -8.27 -24.09
N LYS A 20 11.85 -9.07 -24.66
CA LYS A 20 11.96 -9.62 -26.02
C LYS A 20 11.04 -8.90 -26.98
N CYS A 21 11.55 -8.54 -28.15
CA CYS A 21 10.73 -7.98 -29.21
C CYS A 21 9.73 -9.03 -29.72
N PRO A 22 8.42 -8.72 -29.81
CA PRO A 22 7.42 -9.68 -30.27
C PRO A 22 7.55 -10.07 -31.74
N VAL A 23 8.31 -9.31 -32.54
CA VAL A 23 8.47 -9.54 -33.98
C VAL A 23 9.74 -10.31 -34.30
N CYS A 24 10.90 -9.83 -33.86
CA CYS A 24 12.19 -10.45 -34.18
C CYS A 24 12.78 -11.29 -33.04
N ASN A 25 12.13 -11.34 -31.87
CA ASN A 25 12.62 -11.98 -30.65
C ASN A 25 13.98 -11.44 -30.12
N GLY A 26 14.45 -10.32 -30.66
CA GLY A 26 15.66 -9.63 -30.22
C GLY A 26 15.51 -9.04 -28.81
N THR A 27 16.62 -8.99 -28.08
CA THR A 27 16.68 -8.49 -26.70
C THR A 27 17.18 -7.05 -26.61
N ASP A 28 17.62 -6.46 -27.73
CA ASP A 28 18.08 -5.07 -27.76
C ASP A 28 16.91 -4.10 -27.97
N CYS A 29 16.20 -3.82 -26.87
CA CYS A 29 15.03 -2.95 -26.85
C CYS A 29 15.26 -1.72 -25.97
N ARG A 30 15.01 -0.53 -26.52
CA ARG A 30 15.16 0.76 -25.81
C ARG A 30 13.83 1.46 -25.59
N HIS A 31 13.75 2.35 -24.60
CA HIS A 31 12.57 3.18 -24.39
C HIS A 31 12.28 4.08 -25.60
N SER A 32 10.99 4.21 -25.91
CA SER A 32 10.48 5.14 -26.91
C SER A 32 9.62 6.22 -26.24
N ARG A 33 9.29 7.28 -26.97
CA ARG A 33 8.37 8.33 -26.50
C ARG A 33 6.92 7.96 -26.85
N TRP A 34 5.98 8.53 -26.10
CA TRP A 34 4.57 8.56 -26.48
C TRP A 34 4.39 9.46 -27.71
N HIS A 35 3.55 9.06 -28.67
CA HIS A 35 3.22 9.89 -29.82
C HIS A 35 2.13 10.90 -29.49
N SER A 36 1.22 10.59 -28.55
CA SER A 36 0.17 11.51 -28.13
C SER A 36 -0.20 11.37 -26.65
N LYS A 37 -0.92 12.37 -26.13
CA LYS A 37 -1.46 12.35 -24.76
C LYS A 37 -2.57 11.29 -24.59
N THR A 38 -3.36 11.05 -25.63
CA THR A 38 -4.43 10.04 -25.65
C THR A 38 -3.87 8.63 -25.58
N GLU A 39 -2.76 8.36 -26.28
CA GLU A 39 -2.04 7.08 -26.22
C GLU A 39 -1.57 6.74 -24.80
N LYS A 40 -1.08 7.75 -24.08
CA LYS A 40 -0.63 7.61 -22.68
C LYS A 40 -1.77 7.34 -21.71
N LEU A 41 -2.92 8.00 -21.89
CA LEU A 41 -4.10 7.85 -21.03
C LEU A 41 -4.74 6.46 -21.14
N GLY A 42 -4.67 5.82 -22.32
CA GLY A 42 -5.20 4.48 -22.56
C GLY A 42 -4.27 3.32 -22.15
N SER A 43 -3.03 3.60 -21.72
CA SER A 43 -1.98 2.60 -21.54
C SER A 43 -1.50 2.48 -20.08
N SER A 44 -2.44 2.35 -19.13
CA SER A 44 -2.11 2.23 -17.70
C SER A 44 -1.22 1.01 -17.42
N GLY A 45 -0.03 1.23 -16.87
CA GLY A 45 0.92 0.16 -16.51
C GLY A 45 1.85 -0.30 -17.64
N PHE A 46 1.73 0.26 -18.84
CA PHE A 46 2.58 -0.05 -19.99
C PHE A 46 3.45 1.15 -20.40
N ARG A 47 4.62 0.87 -20.98
CA ARG A 47 5.54 1.87 -21.54
C ARG A 47 5.92 1.50 -22.98
N PRO A 48 6.13 2.49 -23.86
CA PRO A 48 6.56 2.24 -25.23
C PRO A 48 8.05 1.94 -25.31
N TYR A 49 8.37 0.93 -26.09
CA TYR A 49 9.73 0.50 -26.44
C TYR A 49 9.88 0.41 -27.96
N ARG A 50 11.13 0.48 -28.42
CA ARG A 50 11.50 0.25 -29.81
C ARG A 50 12.67 -0.73 -29.83
N CYS A 51 12.55 -1.78 -30.65
CA CYS A 51 13.64 -2.71 -30.90
C CYS A 51 14.68 -2.07 -31.82
N ASN A 52 15.96 -2.23 -31.51
CA ASN A 52 17.05 -1.73 -32.35
C ASN A 52 17.26 -2.60 -33.60
N ASP A 53 17.02 -3.90 -33.49
CA ASP A 53 17.25 -4.86 -34.58
C ASP A 53 16.23 -4.73 -35.73
N CYS A 54 14.94 -4.55 -35.40
CA CYS A 54 13.86 -4.53 -36.39
C CYS A 54 13.06 -3.21 -36.43
N ALA A 55 13.46 -2.21 -35.64
CA ALA A 55 12.77 -0.92 -35.49
C ALA A 55 11.29 -0.99 -35.02
N HIS A 56 10.77 -2.19 -34.72
CA HIS A 56 9.39 -2.38 -34.29
C HIS A 56 9.12 -1.72 -32.95
N ARG A 57 8.00 -1.00 -32.87
CA ARG A 57 7.53 -0.31 -31.65
C ARG A 57 6.46 -1.15 -30.98
N PHE A 58 6.61 -1.37 -29.68
CA PHE A 58 5.66 -2.17 -28.90
C PHE A 58 5.51 -1.59 -27.48
N LEU A 59 4.46 -2.01 -26.79
CA LEU A 59 4.21 -1.66 -25.40
C LEU A 59 4.62 -2.85 -24.52
N ALA A 60 5.36 -2.57 -23.45
CA ALA A 60 5.71 -3.57 -22.45
C ALA A 60 5.36 -3.07 -21.05
N ARG A 61 5.03 -4.00 -20.15
CA ARG A 61 4.68 -3.69 -18.77
C ARG A 61 5.90 -3.09 -18.07
N ASN A 62 5.67 -2.11 -17.19
CA ASN A 62 6.74 -1.46 -16.44
C ASN A 62 7.33 -2.44 -15.38
N SER A 63 8.23 -3.34 -15.79
CA SER A 63 8.90 -4.31 -14.89
C SER A 63 9.99 -3.68 -14.02
N ALA A 64 10.31 -2.39 -14.23
CA ALA A 64 11.36 -1.67 -13.53
C ALA A 64 11.15 -1.53 -12.00
N SER A 65 10.01 -1.92 -11.44
CA SER A 65 9.85 -1.96 -9.98
C SER A 65 10.46 -3.22 -9.36
N LEU A 66 10.30 -4.38 -9.98
CA LEU A 66 10.61 -5.66 -9.35
C LEU A 66 12.12 -5.91 -9.28
N GLU A 67 12.85 -5.64 -10.35
CA GLU A 67 14.31 -5.79 -10.35
C GLU A 67 15.02 -4.71 -9.52
N ARG A 68 14.50 -3.48 -9.48
CA ARG A 68 15.07 -2.43 -8.61
C ARG A 68 14.83 -2.73 -7.13
N ILE A 69 13.70 -3.32 -6.77
CA ILE A 69 13.45 -3.80 -5.40
C ILE A 69 14.44 -4.91 -5.07
N LEU A 70 14.60 -5.93 -5.92
CA LEU A 70 15.58 -7.00 -5.66
C LEU A 70 17.04 -6.51 -5.58
N ILE A 71 17.46 -5.61 -6.47
CA ILE A 71 18.82 -5.06 -6.47
C ILE A 71 19.04 -4.15 -5.24
N ASN A 72 18.07 -3.31 -4.88
CA ASN A 72 18.18 -2.45 -3.70
C ASN A 72 18.10 -3.26 -2.40
N SER A 73 17.30 -4.33 -2.35
CA SER A 73 17.23 -5.24 -1.22
C SER A 73 18.52 -6.04 -1.02
N THR A 74 19.15 -6.52 -2.09
CA THR A 74 20.44 -7.22 -1.99
C THR A 74 21.57 -6.27 -1.60
N ALA A 75 21.60 -5.05 -2.14
CA ALA A 75 22.54 -4.02 -1.71
C ALA A 75 22.35 -3.62 -0.23
N GLY A 76 21.09 -3.49 0.23
CA GLY A 76 20.76 -3.22 1.62
C GLY A 76 21.24 -4.33 2.56
N LEU A 77 21.02 -5.60 2.21
CA LEU A 77 21.49 -6.75 2.98
C LEU A 77 23.02 -6.79 3.10
N MET A 78 23.74 -6.53 2.00
CA MET A 78 25.21 -6.48 2.01
C MET A 78 25.75 -5.36 2.89
N LEU A 79 25.09 -4.20 2.90
CA LEU A 79 25.49 -3.04 3.71
C LEU A 79 25.22 -3.29 5.20
N CYS A 80 24.08 -3.90 5.54
CA CYS A 80 23.76 -4.32 6.91
C CYS A 80 24.74 -5.39 7.42
N PHE A 81 25.12 -6.36 6.59
CA PHE A 81 26.08 -7.39 6.96
C PHE A 81 27.47 -6.81 7.22
N GLY A 82 27.91 -5.84 6.39
CA GLY A 82 29.16 -5.11 6.61
C GLY A 82 29.17 -4.33 7.92
N ILE A 83 28.07 -3.64 8.26
CA ILE A 83 27.94 -2.93 9.54
C ILE A 83 27.98 -3.93 10.72
N PHE A 84 27.29 -5.06 10.60
CA PHE A 84 27.28 -6.10 11.65
C PHE A 84 28.69 -6.63 11.94
N VAL A 85 29.46 -6.99 10.90
CA VAL A 85 30.84 -7.46 11.05
C VAL A 85 31.75 -6.41 11.68
N VAL A 86 31.59 -5.13 11.33
CA VAL A 86 32.38 -4.04 11.92
C VAL A 86 32.02 -3.83 13.39
N VAL A 87 30.74 -3.90 13.75
CA VAL A 87 30.28 -3.75 15.14
C VAL A 87 30.75 -4.92 16.01
N ASP A 88 30.66 -6.16 15.52
CA ASP A 88 31.18 -7.36 16.20
C ASP A 88 32.70 -7.23 16.45
N PHE A 89 33.45 -6.89 15.40
CA PHE A 89 34.90 -6.69 15.51
C PHE A 89 35.27 -5.55 16.47
N TRP A 90 34.43 -4.53 16.59
CA TRP A 90 34.66 -3.43 17.54
C TRP A 90 34.34 -3.87 18.98
N LEU A 91 33.23 -4.56 19.20
CA LEU A 91 32.85 -5.12 20.51
C LEU A 91 33.91 -6.07 21.06
N GLU A 92 34.49 -6.92 20.22
CA GLU A 92 35.56 -7.86 20.63
C GLU A 92 36.88 -7.17 21.06
N ASN A 93 37.07 -5.90 20.71
CA ASN A 93 38.28 -5.15 21.07
C ASN A 93 38.06 -4.16 22.22
N VAL A 94 36.83 -3.93 22.68
CA VAL A 94 36.53 -3.05 23.82
C VAL A 94 36.96 -3.66 25.16
N ASP A 95 36.97 -5.00 25.27
CA ASP A 95 37.27 -5.71 26.52
C ASP A 95 38.75 -6.05 26.76
N LYS A 96 39.69 -5.52 25.97
CA LYS A 96 41.13 -5.71 26.26
C LYS A 96 41.61 -4.67 27.27
N PRO A 97 41.83 -5.00 28.57
CA PRO A 97 42.35 -4.05 29.53
C PRO A 97 43.78 -3.64 29.15
N LYS A 98 44.00 -2.32 29.07
CA LYS A 98 45.32 -1.69 28.90
C LYS A 98 46.25 -2.14 30.05
N PRO A 99 47.49 -2.61 29.80
CA PRO A 99 48.38 -3.03 30.88
C PRO A 99 48.73 -1.82 31.75
N ALA A 100 48.51 -1.96 33.06
CA ALA A 100 48.66 -0.92 34.06
C ALA A 100 50.13 -0.52 34.23
N PRO A 101 50.48 0.78 34.26
CA PRO A 101 51.75 1.24 34.79
C PRO A 101 51.73 1.27 36.33
N VAL A 102 52.90 0.96 36.87
CA VAL A 102 53.27 0.77 38.27
C VAL A 102 52.96 2.00 39.15
N ALA A 103 52.52 1.72 40.38
CA ALA A 103 52.10 2.66 41.40
C ALA A 103 53.22 3.55 41.94
N LEU A 104 52.87 4.81 42.27
CA LEU A 104 53.54 5.62 43.29
C LEU A 104 52.53 6.53 44.01
N THR A 105 52.30 6.17 45.28
CA THR A 105 52.08 7.00 46.49
C THR A 105 51.08 8.16 46.52
N ALA A 106 50.24 8.08 47.54
CA ALA A 106 49.22 9.02 48.00
C ALA A 106 49.74 10.40 48.44
N THR A 107 48.86 11.41 48.41
CA THR A 107 48.65 12.38 49.50
C THR A 107 47.37 13.21 49.30
N ALA A 108 46.60 13.33 50.40
CA ALA A 108 45.77 14.46 50.88
C ALA A 108 44.60 15.07 50.05
N LEU A 109 43.38 14.98 50.64
CA LEU A 109 42.32 15.98 50.97
C LEU A 109 42.37 17.42 50.37
N PRO A 110 41.30 18.27 50.45
CA PRO A 110 39.83 18.07 50.50
C PRO A 110 38.99 19.10 49.65
N GLU A 111 37.65 18.91 49.69
CA GLU A 111 36.54 19.91 49.69
C GLU A 111 36.16 20.82 48.49
N GLU A 112 34.87 21.24 48.56
CA GLU A 112 34.17 22.34 47.86
C GLU A 112 33.70 22.11 46.40
N SER A 113 32.59 22.65 45.89
CA SER A 113 31.58 23.59 46.40
C SER A 113 30.48 23.74 45.32
N THR A 114 29.25 23.90 45.80
CA THR A 114 28.10 24.71 45.31
C THR A 114 27.72 24.83 43.82
N ALA A 115 26.41 24.69 43.56
CA ALA A 115 25.50 25.62 42.85
C ALA A 115 24.24 24.83 42.46
N GLY A 116 23.01 25.28 42.55
CA GLY A 116 22.42 26.60 42.81
C GLY A 116 20.93 26.45 42.42
N ALA A 117 20.05 26.87 43.30
CA ALA A 117 18.60 26.68 43.26
C ALA A 117 17.91 27.52 42.14
N PRO A 118 16.60 27.32 41.89
CA PRO A 118 15.95 27.50 40.59
C PRO A 118 15.34 28.89 40.40
N ASN A 119 14.94 29.21 39.17
CA ASN A 119 13.95 30.27 38.96
C ASN A 119 12.89 29.88 37.92
N ARG A 120 11.64 30.02 38.35
CA ARG A 120 10.40 29.76 37.64
C ARG A 120 9.79 31.14 37.37
N LEU A 121 9.38 31.43 36.15
CA LEU A 121 8.35 32.45 35.93
C LEU A 121 7.62 32.24 34.60
N LEU A 122 6.30 32.16 34.75
CA LEU A 122 5.28 31.91 33.76
C LEU A 122 5.02 33.13 32.89
N THR A 123 4.87 32.89 31.59
CA THR A 123 3.82 33.51 30.73
C THR A 123 3.42 32.38 29.76
N GLY A 124 2.15 32.00 29.59
CA GLY A 124 0.99 32.85 29.36
C GLY A 124 0.62 32.77 27.88
N GLY A 125 0.18 31.60 27.42
CA GLY A 125 -0.25 31.36 26.04
C GLY A 125 -0.95 30.00 25.97
N LEU A 126 -2.27 30.03 25.84
CA LEU A 126 -3.13 28.85 25.67
C LEU A 126 -2.80 28.17 24.33
N ALA A 127 -1.76 27.35 24.31
CA ALA A 127 -1.74 26.21 23.42
C ALA A 127 -2.72 25.20 24.03
N ALA A 128 -3.93 25.16 23.51
CA ALA A 128 -4.78 24.00 23.67
C ALA A 128 -4.00 22.82 23.10
N GLU A 129 -3.30 22.11 23.98
CA GLU A 129 -2.79 20.79 23.68
C GLU A 129 -4.02 19.97 23.32
N ALA A 130 -4.24 19.78 22.02
CA ALA A 130 -5.22 18.86 21.51
C ALA A 130 -4.79 17.48 22.02
N SER A 131 -5.32 17.11 23.19
CA SER A 131 -5.07 15.82 23.78
C SER A 131 -5.53 14.79 22.76
N ASP A 132 -4.57 14.04 22.21
CA ASP A 132 -4.79 12.92 21.31
C ASP A 132 -5.36 11.73 22.10
N ASN A 133 -6.47 11.98 22.79
CA ASN A 133 -7.18 11.00 23.59
C ASN A 133 -7.98 10.10 22.63
N PRO A 134 -7.88 8.76 22.71
CA PRO A 134 -8.70 7.87 21.89
C PRO A 134 -10.20 8.16 21.96
N ALA A 135 -10.70 8.68 23.10
CA ALA A 135 -12.10 9.08 23.24
C ALA A 135 -12.48 10.28 22.36
N THR A 136 -11.63 11.31 22.26
CA THR A 136 -11.88 12.48 21.40
C THR A 136 -11.73 12.13 19.92
N ARG A 137 -10.82 11.20 19.59
CA ARG A 137 -10.69 10.67 18.22
C ARG A 137 -11.93 9.89 17.77
N ALA A 138 -12.47 9.02 18.62
CA ALA A 138 -13.68 8.25 18.32
C ALA A 138 -14.92 9.14 18.16
N GLN A 139 -15.04 10.20 18.98
CA GLN A 139 -16.11 11.20 18.86
C GLN A 139 -16.01 11.96 17.53
N LYS A 140 -14.83 12.49 17.19
CA LYS A 140 -14.60 13.20 15.92
C LYS A 140 -14.88 12.33 14.70
N GLN A 141 -14.54 11.03 14.77
CA GLN A 141 -14.85 10.05 13.74
C GLN A 141 -16.36 9.81 13.62
N GLN A 142 -17.08 9.75 14.75
CA GLN A 142 -18.54 9.62 14.76
C GLN A 142 -19.19 10.84 14.09
N GLU A 143 -18.80 12.05 14.47
CA GLU A 143 -19.29 13.28 13.86
C GLU A 143 -19.02 13.32 12.36
N ALA A 144 -17.83 12.89 11.92
CA ALA A 144 -17.52 12.82 10.49
C ALA A 144 -18.43 11.83 9.74
N ALA A 145 -18.68 10.66 10.32
CA ALA A 145 -19.58 9.66 9.74
C ALA A 145 -21.03 10.17 9.68
N ASP A 146 -21.51 10.82 10.75
CA ASP A 146 -22.87 11.38 10.81
C ASP A 146 -23.05 12.51 9.79
N ASN A 147 -21.97 13.23 9.45
CA ASN A 147 -21.92 14.23 8.38
C ASN A 147 -21.76 13.65 6.96
N GLY A 148 -21.86 12.32 6.79
CA GLY A 148 -21.81 11.69 5.47
C GLY A 148 -20.41 11.33 4.97
N ASN A 149 -19.36 11.43 5.81
CA ASN A 149 -18.02 11.03 5.40
C ASN A 149 -17.91 9.50 5.29
N ALA A 150 -17.87 9.00 4.06
CA ALA A 150 -17.82 7.56 3.78
C ALA A 150 -16.56 6.86 4.32
N GLY A 151 -15.42 7.56 4.37
CA GLY A 151 -14.18 7.03 4.95
C GLY A 151 -14.32 6.83 6.46
N ALA A 152 -14.96 7.78 7.16
CA ALA A 152 -15.25 7.66 8.59
C ALA A 152 -16.26 6.54 8.87
N MET A 153 -17.33 6.43 8.07
CA MET A 153 -18.28 5.32 8.15
C MET A 153 -17.60 3.96 7.96
N LEU A 154 -16.74 3.83 6.95
CA LEU A 154 -15.96 2.62 6.71
C LEU A 154 -15.05 2.28 7.89
N GLN A 155 -14.37 3.28 8.46
CA GLN A 155 -13.50 3.06 9.61
C GLN A 155 -14.29 2.61 10.84
N ILE A 156 -15.46 3.20 11.11
CA ILE A 156 -16.36 2.73 12.19
C ILE A 156 -16.78 1.28 11.93
N GLY A 157 -17.11 0.93 10.69
CA GLY A 157 -17.42 -0.44 10.29
C GLY A 157 -16.28 -1.42 10.59
N ARG A 158 -15.04 -1.06 10.24
CA ARG A 158 -13.86 -1.89 10.52
C ARG A 158 -13.57 -2.03 12.01
N ASP A 159 -13.67 -0.93 12.76
CA ASP A 159 -13.47 -0.89 14.21
C ASP A 159 -14.47 -1.83 14.90
N LEU A 160 -15.76 -1.77 14.52
CA LEU A 160 -16.81 -2.65 15.04
C LEU A 160 -16.65 -4.11 14.59
N ALA A 161 -16.16 -4.38 13.38
CA ALA A 161 -15.94 -5.75 12.91
C ALA A 161 -14.77 -6.44 13.63
N THR A 162 -13.71 -5.69 13.91
CA THR A 162 -12.48 -6.19 14.54
C THR A 162 -12.52 -6.13 16.07
N GLY A 163 -13.31 -5.21 16.65
CA GLY A 163 -13.25 -4.88 18.07
C GLY A 163 -12.11 -3.91 18.41
N ASN A 164 -11.51 -3.26 17.42
CA ASN A 164 -10.45 -2.27 17.64
C ASN A 164 -11.08 -0.92 17.96
N ASN A 165 -10.65 -0.27 19.05
CA ASN A 165 -11.15 1.03 19.52
C ASN A 165 -12.64 1.07 19.92
N ARG A 166 -13.43 0.04 19.62
CA ARG A 166 -14.86 -0.10 19.96
C ARG A 166 -15.17 -1.57 20.27
N PRO A 167 -16.18 -1.85 21.11
CA PRO A 167 -16.69 -3.22 21.29
C PRO A 167 -17.07 -3.83 19.95
N LYS A 168 -16.71 -5.11 19.76
CA LYS A 168 -17.00 -5.83 18.52
C LYS A 168 -18.51 -6.00 18.34
N ASP A 169 -19.04 -5.52 17.23
CA ASP A 169 -20.42 -5.73 16.78
C ASP A 169 -20.42 -5.85 15.25
N VAL A 170 -20.41 -7.08 14.76
CA VAL A 170 -20.37 -7.36 13.32
C VAL A 170 -21.67 -6.95 12.62
N GLY A 171 -22.81 -6.98 13.30
CA GLY A 171 -24.10 -6.58 12.71
C GLY A 171 -24.17 -5.07 12.48
N GLN A 172 -23.71 -4.28 13.45
CA GLN A 172 -23.58 -2.85 13.29
C GLN A 172 -22.46 -2.48 12.31
N ALA A 173 -21.35 -3.23 12.30
CA ALA A 173 -20.29 -3.07 11.31
C ALA A 173 -20.83 -3.17 9.88
N ALA A 174 -21.62 -4.20 9.59
CA ALA A 174 -22.20 -4.41 8.28
C ALA A 174 -23.09 -3.25 7.84
N LYS A 175 -23.89 -2.68 8.76
CA LYS A 175 -24.71 -1.49 8.47
C LYS A 175 -23.85 -0.30 8.07
N TRP A 176 -22.81 0.01 8.83
CA TRP A 176 -21.92 1.14 8.51
C TRP A 176 -21.18 0.96 7.18
N VAL A 177 -20.69 -0.25 6.91
CA VAL A 177 -20.04 -0.56 5.62
C VAL A 177 -21.03 -0.47 4.46
N GLN A 178 -22.30 -0.88 4.65
CA GLN A 178 -23.36 -0.69 3.65
C GLN A 178 -23.65 0.77 3.37
N LEU A 179 -23.74 1.62 4.40
CA LEU A 179 -23.93 3.06 4.23
C LEU A 179 -22.74 3.67 3.45
N ALA A 180 -21.51 3.34 3.83
CA ALA A 180 -20.31 3.82 3.15
C ALA A 180 -20.24 3.35 1.68
N ALA A 181 -20.60 2.10 1.40
CA ALA A 181 -20.61 1.57 0.04
C ALA A 181 -21.69 2.23 -0.83
N ALA A 182 -22.84 2.60 -0.23
CA ALA A 182 -23.93 3.28 -0.91
C ALA A 182 -23.55 4.69 -1.40
N THR A 183 -22.56 5.35 -0.78
CA THR A 183 -22.08 6.66 -1.24
C THR A 183 -21.18 6.59 -2.48
N GLY A 184 -20.86 5.39 -2.98
CA GLY A 184 -19.90 5.22 -4.07
C GLY A 184 -18.46 4.98 -3.62
N HIS A 185 -18.18 4.86 -2.32
CA HIS A 185 -16.80 4.77 -1.81
C HIS A 185 -16.13 3.44 -2.22
N PRO A 186 -15.05 3.45 -3.02
CA PRO A 186 -14.48 2.22 -3.60
C PRO A 186 -14.04 1.19 -2.56
N ASP A 187 -13.38 1.64 -1.48
CA ASP A 187 -12.92 0.74 -0.43
C ASP A 187 -14.07 0.16 0.39
N ALA A 188 -15.18 0.90 0.50
CA ALA A 188 -16.34 0.41 1.25
C ALA A 188 -17.11 -0.62 0.42
N MET A 189 -17.17 -0.44 -0.90
CA MET A 189 -17.70 -1.46 -1.80
C MET A 189 -16.86 -2.75 -1.75
N LEU A 190 -15.53 -2.63 -1.72
CA LEU A 190 -14.63 -3.77 -1.53
C LEU A 190 -14.91 -4.47 -0.20
N GLU A 191 -14.96 -3.72 0.90
CA GLU A 191 -15.22 -4.25 2.24
C GLU A 191 -16.59 -4.93 2.32
N LEU A 192 -17.63 -4.35 1.71
CA LEU A 192 -18.96 -4.95 1.66
C LEU A 192 -18.97 -6.26 0.87
N GLY A 193 -18.21 -6.32 -0.23
CA GLY A 193 -17.98 -7.55 -0.98
C GLY A 193 -17.36 -8.65 -0.12
N ARG A 194 -16.36 -8.30 0.71
CA ARG A 194 -15.75 -9.23 1.69
C ARG A 194 -16.75 -9.67 2.76
N PHE A 195 -17.58 -8.75 3.28
CA PHE A 195 -18.57 -9.07 4.30
C PHE A 195 -19.59 -10.09 3.80
N TYR A 196 -20.07 -9.95 2.55
CA TYR A 196 -20.94 -10.96 1.94
C TYR A 196 -20.22 -12.27 1.64
N ARG A 197 -18.94 -12.23 1.23
CA ARG A 197 -18.13 -13.43 0.99
C ARG A 197 -17.95 -14.25 2.26
N ASP A 198 -17.68 -13.58 3.38
CA ASP A 198 -17.26 -14.20 4.64
C ASP A 198 -18.41 -14.32 5.65
N GLY A 199 -19.58 -13.74 5.36
CA GLY A 199 -20.74 -13.73 6.27
C GLY A 199 -20.55 -12.83 7.50
N VAL A 200 -19.82 -11.72 7.38
CA VAL A 200 -19.54 -10.82 8.51
C VAL A 200 -20.71 -9.87 8.71
N GLY A 201 -21.54 -10.13 9.72
CA GLY A 201 -22.69 -9.29 10.06
C GLY A 201 -23.84 -9.32 9.05
N VAL A 202 -23.69 -10.09 7.98
CA VAL A 202 -24.69 -10.39 6.95
C VAL A 202 -24.66 -11.89 6.67
N ALA A 203 -25.74 -12.43 6.12
CA ALA A 203 -25.71 -13.80 5.60
C ALA A 203 -24.66 -13.90 4.48
N GLN A 204 -23.92 -15.01 4.48
CA GLN A 204 -22.96 -15.30 3.42
C GLN A 204 -23.70 -15.43 2.08
N ASP A 205 -23.26 -14.64 1.09
CA ASP A 205 -23.89 -14.56 -0.22
C ASP A 205 -22.81 -14.24 -1.27
N SER A 206 -22.32 -15.28 -1.93
CA SER A 206 -21.27 -15.15 -2.94
C SER A 206 -21.74 -14.37 -4.18
N ALA A 207 -23.03 -14.39 -4.50
CA ALA A 207 -23.57 -13.63 -5.61
C ALA A 207 -23.54 -12.12 -5.32
N ARG A 208 -24.00 -11.71 -4.13
CA ARG A 208 -23.88 -10.30 -3.71
C ARG A 208 -22.43 -9.87 -3.54
N ALA A 209 -21.56 -10.74 -3.02
CA ALA A 209 -20.13 -10.46 -2.93
C ALA A 209 -19.55 -10.14 -4.32
N TYR A 210 -19.85 -10.94 -5.33
CA TYR A 210 -19.43 -10.70 -6.71
C TYR A 210 -19.93 -9.35 -7.24
N VAL A 211 -21.19 -9.00 -6.99
CA VAL A 211 -21.77 -7.71 -7.43
C VAL A 211 -21.03 -6.53 -6.82
N TRP A 212 -20.78 -6.56 -5.51
CA TRP A 212 -20.09 -5.46 -4.83
C TRP A 212 -18.61 -5.35 -5.21
N LEU A 213 -17.91 -6.49 -5.36
CA LEU A 213 -16.53 -6.51 -5.85
C LEU A 213 -16.45 -6.00 -7.30
N SER A 214 -17.44 -6.31 -8.14
CA SER A 214 -17.51 -5.78 -9.51
C SER A 214 -17.72 -4.27 -9.54
N ARG A 215 -18.55 -3.72 -8.65
CA ARG A 215 -18.72 -2.27 -8.50
C ARG A 215 -17.45 -1.59 -8.01
N ALA A 216 -16.77 -2.17 -7.01
CA ALA A 216 -15.48 -1.66 -6.53
C ALA A 216 -14.41 -1.67 -7.63
N ALA A 217 -14.34 -2.74 -8.42
CA ALA A 217 -13.44 -2.85 -9.57
C ALA A 217 -13.75 -1.78 -10.64
N ALA A 218 -15.03 -1.54 -10.95
CA ALA A 218 -15.44 -0.47 -11.87
C ALA A 218 -15.07 0.93 -11.32
N ALA A 219 -15.06 1.09 -10.00
CA ALA A 219 -14.60 2.29 -9.30
C ALA A 219 -13.07 2.38 -9.15
N LYS A 220 -12.30 1.59 -9.92
CA LYS A 220 -10.83 1.55 -9.97
C LYS A 220 -10.15 1.02 -8.70
N GLN A 221 -10.86 0.28 -7.85
CA GLN A 221 -10.24 -0.48 -6.77
C GLN A 221 -9.65 -1.78 -7.34
N THR A 222 -8.32 -1.85 -7.43
CA THR A 222 -7.61 -2.96 -8.08
C THR A 222 -7.72 -4.27 -7.33
N ASP A 223 -7.74 -4.21 -5.99
CA ASP A 223 -7.84 -5.40 -5.14
C ASP A 223 -9.17 -6.14 -5.37
N ALA A 224 -10.22 -5.37 -5.68
CA ALA A 224 -11.52 -5.92 -5.99
C ALA A 224 -11.54 -6.80 -7.24
N VAL A 225 -10.69 -6.51 -8.24
CA VAL A 225 -10.57 -7.35 -9.45
C VAL A 225 -10.03 -8.72 -9.06
N LEU A 226 -8.96 -8.75 -8.29
CA LEU A 226 -8.30 -9.98 -7.84
C LEU A 226 -9.22 -10.82 -6.96
N GLU A 227 -9.88 -10.19 -5.99
CA GLU A 227 -10.80 -10.89 -5.09
C GLU A 227 -12.05 -11.38 -5.80
N ARG A 228 -12.59 -10.62 -6.75
CA ARG A 228 -13.70 -11.06 -7.60
C ARG A 228 -13.31 -12.28 -8.42
N GLU A 229 -12.15 -12.26 -9.07
CA GLU A 229 -11.66 -13.39 -9.86
C GLU A 229 -11.38 -14.62 -9.00
N ALA A 230 -10.85 -14.43 -7.79
CA ALA A 230 -10.69 -15.52 -6.83
C ALA A 230 -12.05 -16.11 -6.40
N LEU A 231 -13.04 -15.27 -6.15
CA LEU A 231 -14.40 -15.70 -5.78
C LEU A 231 -15.07 -16.51 -6.89
N VAL A 232 -14.91 -16.13 -8.16
CA VAL A 232 -15.47 -16.89 -9.30
C VAL A 232 -14.95 -18.32 -9.33
N ARG A 233 -13.70 -18.56 -8.90
CA ARG A 233 -13.11 -19.91 -8.87
C ARG A 233 -13.73 -20.79 -7.77
N THR A 234 -14.38 -20.21 -6.76
CA THR A 234 -14.87 -20.95 -5.59
C THR A 234 -16.40 -20.92 -5.42
N MET A 235 -17.11 -19.95 -6.00
CA MET A 235 -18.54 -19.73 -5.74
C MET A 235 -19.51 -20.68 -6.48
N GLY A 236 -19.04 -21.53 -7.39
CA GLY A 236 -19.87 -22.41 -8.21
C GLY A 236 -20.62 -21.69 -9.34
N GLU A 237 -21.18 -22.46 -10.28
CA GLU A 237 -21.83 -21.90 -11.48
C GLU A 237 -23.17 -21.21 -11.20
N GLU A 238 -24.00 -21.79 -10.33
CA GLU A 238 -25.33 -21.26 -10.01
C GLU A 238 -25.27 -19.87 -9.36
N PRO A 239 -24.47 -19.63 -8.29
CA PRO A 239 -24.32 -18.29 -7.74
C PRO A 239 -23.71 -17.28 -8.72
N LEU A 240 -22.87 -17.72 -9.65
CA LEU A 240 -22.31 -16.85 -10.68
C LEU A 240 -23.38 -16.36 -11.65
N LYS A 241 -24.30 -17.24 -12.09
CA LYS A 241 -25.44 -16.83 -12.92
C LYS A 241 -26.29 -15.78 -12.21
N VAL A 242 -26.65 -16.04 -10.96
CA VAL A 242 -27.41 -15.09 -10.13
C VAL A 242 -26.68 -13.76 -10.00
N ALA A 243 -25.36 -13.78 -9.78
CA ALA A 243 -24.56 -12.57 -9.67
C ALA A 243 -24.55 -11.74 -10.96
N LEU A 244 -24.44 -12.41 -12.12
CA LEU A 244 -24.48 -11.77 -13.42
C LEU A 244 -25.84 -11.12 -13.68
N GLU A 245 -26.93 -11.81 -13.36
CA GLU A 245 -28.29 -11.27 -13.43
C GLU A 245 -28.46 -10.03 -12.53
N LEU A 246 -28.00 -10.10 -11.28
CA LEU A 246 -28.03 -8.96 -10.33
C LEU A 246 -27.16 -7.77 -10.77
N SER A 247 -26.17 -8.03 -11.62
CA SER A 247 -25.27 -6.99 -12.14
C SER A 247 -25.76 -6.30 -13.40
N MET A 248 -26.78 -6.87 -14.07
CA MET A 248 -27.32 -6.26 -15.29
C MET A 248 -28.06 -4.96 -14.93
N PRO A 249 -27.92 -3.88 -15.72
CA PRO A 249 -28.84 -2.77 -15.62
C PRO A 249 -30.24 -3.33 -15.91
N THR A 250 -31.18 -3.17 -14.98
CA THR A 250 -32.57 -3.56 -15.20
C THR A 250 -33.01 -2.96 -16.53
N GLN A 251 -33.35 -3.81 -17.51
CA GLN A 251 -33.98 -3.32 -18.72
C GLN A 251 -35.20 -2.50 -18.27
N PRO A 252 -35.39 -1.27 -18.75
CA PRO A 252 -36.63 -0.58 -18.47
C PRO A 252 -37.76 -1.49 -18.96
N ALA A 253 -38.78 -1.72 -18.13
CA ALA A 253 -39.91 -2.61 -18.37
C ALA A 253 -40.78 -2.25 -19.60
N ALA A 254 -40.29 -1.41 -20.51
CA ALA A 254 -40.98 -0.87 -21.66
C ALA A 254 -40.88 -1.73 -22.94
N ALA A 255 -40.12 -2.83 -22.96
CA ALA A 255 -39.91 -3.64 -24.17
C ALA A 255 -40.89 -4.83 -24.35
N LEU A 256 -41.93 -4.98 -23.51
CA LEU A 256 -42.91 -6.07 -23.62
C LEU A 256 -44.32 -5.66 -24.06
N VAL A 257 -44.51 -4.47 -24.64
CA VAL A 257 -45.76 -4.16 -25.36
C VAL A 257 -45.55 -4.41 -26.85
N ARG A 258 -45.95 -5.61 -27.30
CA ARG A 258 -46.11 -5.90 -28.73
C ARG A 258 -47.28 -5.05 -29.28
N PRO A 259 -47.13 -4.29 -30.36
CA PRO A 259 -48.30 -3.80 -31.09
C PRO A 259 -48.97 -4.99 -31.81
N LYS A 260 -50.31 -4.97 -31.81
CA LYS A 260 -51.20 -5.92 -32.50
C LYS A 260 -50.93 -5.99 -33.99
#